data_AF-A0A8R2F7E5-F1
#
_entry.id   AF-A0A8R2F7E5-F1
#
_cell.length_a   1.000
_cell.length_b   1.000
_cell.length_c   1.000
_cell.angle_alpha   90.00
_cell.angle_beta   90.00
_cell.angle_gamma   90.00
#
_symmetry.space_group_name_H-M   'P 1'
#
loop_
_entity.id
_entity.type
_entity.pdbx_description
1 polymer ?
#
loop_
_entity_poly.entity_id
_entity_poly.type
_entity_poly.pdbx_seq_one_letter_code
_entity_poly.pdbx_strand_id
1 'polypeptide(L)'
;MSFSRRHSIIQYDYSINNVILQRINQVEDLGFIFTPTLSFAPHIDWIVGKALRSLGFIRRHAGSVMSVRCLLILYTTLVRSIVEYGSVVWSPRTKGDIIRIERVQHRFLNMVSRSLGINHEPHDYKPVLIALNLSTLSERRNMSDIKLLNGLVFGVIDSPDLLSRIGFRIPGITRSRDPYYLAPVSKNYLDDDPLRRAMSLVNSQTS
;
A
#
# COMPACT_ATOMS: atom_id res chain seq x y z
N MET A 1 -7.70 -13.27 -19.31
CA MET A 1 -8.22 -13.33 -17.91
C MET A 1 -9.61 -12.72 -17.87
N SER A 2 -10.49 -13.11 -16.95
CA SER A 2 -11.74 -12.38 -16.67
C SER A 2 -11.82 -12.00 -15.20
N PHE A 3 -12.14 -10.75 -14.91
CA PHE A 3 -12.38 -10.29 -13.54
C PHE A 3 -13.81 -10.60 -13.12
N SER A 4 -13.97 -11.42 -12.09
CA SER A 4 -15.28 -11.78 -11.57
C SER A 4 -15.16 -12.28 -10.14
N ARG A 5 -16.15 -11.92 -9.31
CA ARG A 5 -16.38 -12.52 -7.99
C ARG A 5 -17.63 -13.40 -7.96
N ARG A 6 -18.22 -13.72 -9.12
CA ARG A 6 -19.36 -14.64 -9.23
C ARG A 6 -18.87 -16.07 -9.01
N HIS A 7 -19.68 -16.87 -8.32
CA HIS A 7 -19.40 -18.30 -8.14
C HIS A 7 -19.42 -19.06 -9.47
N SER A 8 -20.33 -18.72 -10.38
CA SER A 8 -20.35 -19.21 -11.75
C SER A 8 -19.61 -18.25 -12.67
N ILE A 9 -18.40 -18.65 -13.09
CA ILE A 9 -17.57 -17.88 -14.02
C ILE A 9 -17.94 -18.28 -15.45
N ILE A 10 -18.18 -17.29 -16.31
CA ILE A 10 -18.35 -17.52 -17.74
C ILE A 10 -16.97 -17.87 -18.31
N GLN A 11 -16.84 -19.11 -18.78
CA GLN A 11 -15.68 -19.59 -19.50
C GLN A 11 -15.94 -19.43 -20.99
N TYR A 12 -15.11 -18.61 -21.64
CA TYR A 12 -15.15 -18.38 -23.08
C TYR A 12 -13.71 -18.30 -23.58
N ASP A 13 -13.43 -19.03 -24.64
CA ASP A 13 -12.11 -19.11 -25.26
C ASP A 13 -12.04 -18.06 -26.37
N TYR A 14 -11.33 -16.97 -26.06
CA TYR A 14 -11.08 -15.90 -27.01
C TYR A 14 -9.99 -16.32 -27.99
N SER A 15 -10.12 -15.94 -29.25
CA SER A 15 -9.09 -16.13 -30.27
C SER A 15 -8.77 -14.82 -31.00
N ILE A 16 -7.51 -14.67 -31.40
CA ILE A 16 -7.04 -13.58 -32.27
C ILE A 16 -6.38 -14.22 -33.47
N ASN A 17 -6.80 -13.88 -34.70
CA ASN A 17 -6.28 -14.48 -35.93
C ASN A 17 -6.29 -16.02 -35.90
N ASN A 18 -7.39 -16.61 -35.43
CA ASN A 18 -7.58 -18.06 -35.23
C ASN A 18 -6.60 -18.72 -34.22
N VAL A 19 -5.87 -17.93 -33.42
CA VAL A 19 -5.04 -18.43 -32.32
C VAL A 19 -5.79 -18.26 -31.00
N ILE A 20 -6.01 -19.37 -30.30
CA ILE A 20 -6.68 -19.38 -28.98
C ILE A 20 -5.77 -18.72 -27.95
N LEU A 21 -6.31 -17.73 -27.23
CA LEU A 21 -5.59 -17.05 -26.15
C LEU A 21 -5.61 -17.89 -24.88
N GLN A 22 -4.44 -18.12 -24.31
CA GLN A 22 -4.33 -18.84 -23.04
C GLN A 22 -5.01 -18.03 -21.92
N ARG A 23 -5.92 -18.70 -21.21
CA ARG A 23 -6.53 -18.13 -20.00
C ARG A 23 -5.55 -18.19 -18.84
N ILE A 24 -5.24 -17.03 -18.28
CA ILE A 24 -4.35 -16.85 -17.13
C ILE A 24 -5.11 -16.42 -15.88
N ASN A 25 -4.57 -16.80 -14.71
CA ASN A 25 -5.14 -16.50 -13.39
C ASN A 25 -4.38 -15.41 -12.61
N GLN A 26 -3.27 -14.92 -13.17
CA GLN A 26 -2.56 -13.74 -12.71
C GLN A 26 -2.08 -12.97 -13.94
N VAL A 27 -2.15 -11.63 -13.89
CA VAL A 27 -1.63 -10.76 -14.95
C VAL A 27 -0.85 -9.64 -14.28
N GLU A 28 0.34 -9.35 -14.80
CA GLU A 28 1.11 -8.20 -14.38
C GLU A 28 0.83 -7.04 -15.33
N ASP A 29 0.47 -5.89 -14.77
CA ASP A 29 0.28 -4.65 -15.53
C ASP A 29 0.79 -3.46 -14.71
N LEU A 30 1.59 -2.60 -15.34
CA LEU A 30 2.30 -1.46 -14.71
C LEU A 30 3.07 -1.80 -13.41
N GLY A 31 3.49 -3.06 -13.26
CA GLY A 31 4.18 -3.59 -12.08
C GLY A 31 3.25 -4.07 -10.94
N PHE A 32 1.95 -4.16 -11.19
CA PHE A 32 0.94 -4.69 -10.25
C PHE A 32 0.46 -6.07 -10.70
N ILE A 33 0.28 -6.98 -9.75
CA ILE A 33 -0.23 -8.32 -10.02
C ILE A 33 -1.73 -8.34 -9.73
N PHE A 34 -2.53 -8.54 -10.77
CA PHE A 34 -3.98 -8.65 -10.67
C PHE A 34 -4.42 -10.11 -10.72
N THR A 35 -5.45 -10.40 -9.92
CA THR A 35 -6.13 -11.71 -9.90
C THR A 35 -7.58 -11.55 -10.38
N PRO A 36 -8.26 -12.63 -10.82
CA PRO A 36 -9.67 -12.59 -11.19
C PRO A 36 -10.59 -11.98 -10.14
N THR A 37 -10.26 -12.13 -8.85
CA THR A 37 -11.03 -11.57 -7.73
C THR A 37 -10.64 -10.14 -7.38
N LEU A 38 -9.64 -9.55 -8.05
CA LEU A 38 -9.01 -8.28 -7.69
C LEU A 38 -8.43 -8.28 -6.27
N SER A 39 -7.96 -9.43 -5.80
CA SER A 39 -7.17 -9.53 -4.57
C SER A 39 -5.72 -9.16 -4.85
N PHE A 40 -5.17 -8.26 -4.05
CA PHE A 40 -3.76 -7.87 -4.08
C PHE A 40 -2.87 -8.74 -3.18
N ALA A 41 -3.39 -9.77 -2.52
CA ALA A 41 -2.56 -10.64 -1.67
C ALA A 41 -1.33 -11.24 -2.42
N PRO A 42 -1.45 -11.75 -3.66
CA PRO A 42 -0.28 -12.21 -4.42
C PRO A 42 0.70 -11.08 -4.76
N HIS A 43 0.20 -9.88 -5.03
CA HIS A 43 1.04 -8.71 -5.26
C HIS A 43 1.83 -8.34 -3.99
N ILE A 44 1.16 -8.34 -2.83
CA ILE A 44 1.77 -8.06 -1.52
C ILE A 44 2.87 -9.08 -1.21
N ASP A 45 2.62 -10.36 -1.44
CA ASP A 45 3.62 -11.41 -1.26
C ASP A 45 4.85 -11.22 -2.15
N TRP A 46 4.62 -10.82 -3.41
CA TRP A 46 5.69 -10.52 -4.34
C TRP A 46 6.53 -9.31 -3.91
N ILE A 47 5.91 -8.16 -3.57
CA ILE A 47 6.64 -6.96 -3.14
C ILE A 47 7.37 -7.18 -1.82
N VAL A 48 6.76 -7.89 -0.85
CA VAL A 48 7.40 -8.21 0.43
C VAL A 48 8.61 -9.12 0.20
N GLY A 49 8.47 -10.15 -0.62
CA GLY A 49 9.58 -11.03 -0.99
C GLY A 49 10.70 -10.25 -1.68
N LYS A 50 10.37 -9.37 -2.63
CA LYS A 50 11.33 -8.52 -3.36
C LYS A 50 12.07 -7.57 -2.41
N ALA A 51 11.35 -6.89 -1.53
CA ALA A 51 11.91 -5.97 -0.54
C ALA A 51 12.81 -6.69 0.48
N LEU A 52 12.41 -7.86 0.97
CA LEU A 52 13.23 -8.66 1.88
C LEU A 52 14.51 -9.18 1.24
N ARG A 53 14.49 -9.55 -0.06
CA ARG A 53 15.70 -9.89 -0.81
C ARG A 53 16.64 -8.70 -0.92
N SER A 54 16.11 -7.52 -1.23
CA SER A 54 16.88 -6.26 -1.27
C SER A 54 17.49 -5.92 0.10
N LEU A 55 16.71 -6.05 1.18
CA LEU A 55 17.21 -5.88 2.55
C LEU A 55 18.29 -6.91 2.92
N GLY A 56 18.13 -8.16 2.50
CA GLY A 56 19.13 -9.22 2.68
C GLY A 56 20.44 -8.93 1.95
N PHE A 57 20.38 -8.30 0.78
CA PHE A 57 21.56 -7.80 0.07
C PHE A 57 22.25 -6.69 0.87
N ILE A 58 21.52 -5.66 1.31
CA ILE A 58 22.07 -4.57 2.14
C ILE A 58 22.73 -5.14 3.41
N ARG A 59 22.06 -6.06 4.11
CA ARG A 59 22.59 -6.66 5.34
C ARG A 59 23.93 -7.36 5.12
N ARG A 60 24.09 -8.09 4.01
CA ARG A 60 25.32 -8.84 3.70
C ARG A 60 26.48 -7.95 3.31
N HIS A 61 26.23 -6.87 2.56
CA HIS A 61 27.30 -6.07 1.96
C HIS A 61 27.60 -4.77 2.71
N ALA A 62 26.60 -4.19 3.38
CA ALA A 62 26.73 -2.89 4.04
C ALA A 62 26.50 -2.97 5.56
N GLY A 63 25.88 -4.04 6.07
CA GLY A 63 25.37 -4.11 7.44
C GLY A 63 26.41 -3.90 8.55
N SER A 64 27.64 -4.39 8.37
CA SER A 64 28.73 -4.24 9.35
C SER A 64 29.76 -3.17 8.97
N VAL A 65 29.72 -2.67 7.72
CA VAL A 65 30.77 -1.81 7.17
C VAL A 65 30.34 -0.35 7.13
N MET A 66 29.04 -0.09 6.94
CA MET A 66 28.52 1.26 6.72
C MET A 66 27.91 1.86 7.98
N SER A 67 27.93 3.20 8.05
CA SER A 67 27.23 3.93 9.11
C SER A 67 25.71 3.70 9.06
N VAL A 68 25.04 3.89 10.20
CA VAL A 68 23.58 3.82 10.31
C VAL A 68 22.89 4.77 9.33
N ARG A 69 23.46 5.97 9.11
CA ARG A 69 22.94 6.93 8.14
C ARG A 69 22.99 6.39 6.70
N CYS A 70 24.09 5.74 6.31
CA CYS A 70 24.20 5.10 5.01
C CYS A 70 23.21 3.93 4.86
N LEU A 71 23.07 3.10 5.90
CA LEU A 71 22.08 2.01 5.92
C LEU A 71 20.65 2.53 5.78
N LEU A 72 20.33 3.65 6.42
CA LEU A 72 19.04 4.32 6.29
C LEU A 72 18.80 4.75 4.85
N ILE A 73 19.77 5.41 4.21
CA ILE A 73 19.66 5.81 2.79
C ILE A 73 19.38 4.58 1.92
N LEU A 74 20.21 3.53 2.02
CA LEU A 74 20.06 2.30 1.25
C LEU A 74 18.68 1.64 1.46
N TYR A 75 18.21 1.57 2.71
CA TYR A 75 16.88 1.07 3.00
C TYR A 75 15.80 1.91 2.32
N THR A 76 15.87 3.22 2.44
CA THR A 76 14.85 4.10 1.88
C THR A 76 14.80 4.09 0.35
N THR A 77 15.95 3.95 -0.32
CA THR A 77 16.05 3.98 -1.78
C THR A 77 15.82 2.61 -2.43
N LEU A 78 16.23 1.51 -1.80
CA LEU A 78 16.20 0.17 -2.41
C LEU A 78 15.14 -0.77 -1.83
N VAL A 79 14.70 -0.57 -0.59
CA VAL A 79 13.75 -1.48 0.08
C VAL A 79 12.39 -0.80 0.22
N ARG A 80 12.37 0.40 0.80
CA ARG A 80 11.14 1.14 1.06
C ARG A 80 10.43 1.56 -0.24
N SER A 81 11.20 1.96 -1.26
CA SER A 81 10.68 2.28 -2.59
C SER A 81 9.87 1.12 -3.20
N ILE A 82 10.27 -0.13 -2.99
CA ILE A 82 9.56 -1.32 -3.49
C ILE A 82 8.18 -1.47 -2.83
N VAL A 83 8.11 -1.31 -1.51
CA VAL A 83 6.87 -1.47 -0.74
C VAL A 83 5.99 -0.23 -0.74
N GLU A 84 6.45 0.90 -1.27
CA GLU A 84 5.65 2.14 -1.39
C GLU A 84 5.16 2.39 -2.81
N TYR A 85 5.77 1.75 -3.82
CA TYR A 85 5.40 1.96 -5.21
C TYR A 85 3.92 1.64 -5.45
N GLY A 86 3.18 2.66 -5.87
CA GLY A 86 1.76 2.54 -6.19
C GLY A 86 0.88 2.10 -5.03
N SER A 87 1.27 2.36 -3.78
CA SER A 87 0.51 1.88 -2.60
C SER A 87 -0.94 2.31 -2.60
N VAL A 88 -1.27 3.44 -3.24
CA VAL A 88 -2.65 3.92 -3.36
C VAL A 88 -3.55 2.93 -4.13
N VAL A 89 -2.98 2.13 -5.03
CA VAL A 89 -3.73 1.12 -5.79
C VAL A 89 -4.01 -0.13 -4.94
N TRP A 90 -3.00 -0.64 -4.23
CA TRP A 90 -3.05 -1.98 -3.63
C TRP A 90 -3.09 -2.01 -2.10
N SER A 91 -3.04 -0.86 -1.41
CA SER A 91 -2.92 -0.78 0.06
C SER A 91 -3.89 -1.75 0.76
N PRO A 92 -3.39 -2.68 1.59
CA PRO A 92 -4.24 -3.67 2.21
C PRO A 92 -5.05 -3.10 3.36
N ARG A 93 -6.22 -3.71 3.59
CA ARG A 93 -7.04 -3.48 4.79
C ARG A 93 -6.98 -4.63 5.79
N THR A 94 -6.57 -5.81 5.36
CA THR A 94 -6.47 -6.97 6.26
C THR A 94 -5.29 -6.80 7.21
N LYS A 95 -5.50 -7.10 8.49
CA LYS A 95 -4.43 -7.06 9.50
C LYS A 95 -3.24 -7.95 9.10
N GLY A 96 -3.52 -9.11 8.50
CA GLY A 96 -2.51 -10.06 8.07
C GLY A 96 -1.55 -9.44 7.04
N ASP A 97 -2.08 -8.83 5.99
CA ASP A 97 -1.26 -8.23 4.92
C ASP A 97 -0.52 -6.98 5.42
N ILE A 98 -1.15 -6.17 6.26
CA ILE A 98 -0.48 -5.03 6.92
C ILE A 98 0.72 -5.53 7.72
N ILE A 99 0.56 -6.55 8.56
CA ILE A 99 1.65 -7.14 9.35
C ILE A 99 2.77 -7.69 8.44
N ARG A 100 2.42 -8.34 7.32
CA ARG A 100 3.40 -8.85 6.34
C ARG A 100 4.26 -7.72 5.77
N ILE A 101 3.67 -6.57 5.47
CA ILE A 101 4.41 -5.41 4.97
C ILE A 101 5.24 -4.77 6.07
N GLU A 102 4.67 -4.52 7.26
CA GLU A 102 5.41 -3.93 8.40
C GLU A 102 6.63 -4.77 8.79
N ARG A 103 6.55 -6.10 8.64
CA ARG A 103 7.67 -7.01 8.88
C ARG A 103 8.93 -6.64 8.08
N VAL A 104 8.79 -6.04 6.89
CA VAL A 104 9.93 -5.56 6.10
C VAL A 104 10.69 -4.47 6.86
N GLN A 105 9.97 -3.45 7.33
CA GLN A 105 10.56 -2.35 8.10
C GLN A 105 11.09 -2.85 9.46
N HIS A 106 10.33 -3.70 10.16
CA HIS A 106 10.76 -4.27 11.44
C HIS A 106 12.07 -5.05 11.34
N ARG A 107 12.29 -5.79 10.24
CA ARG A 107 13.57 -6.49 10.01
C ARG A 107 14.73 -5.52 9.82
N PHE A 108 14.50 -4.40 9.14
CA PHE A 108 15.51 -3.34 9.01
C PHE A 108 15.79 -2.67 10.36
N LEU A 109 14.76 -2.30 11.11
CA LEU A 109 14.91 -1.68 12.44
C LEU A 109 15.66 -2.60 13.41
N ASN A 110 15.34 -3.90 13.43
CA ASN A 110 16.06 -4.89 14.24
C ASN A 110 17.53 -5.07 13.82
N MET A 111 17.86 -4.82 12.55
CA MET A 111 19.24 -4.86 12.09
C MET A 111 20.01 -3.64 12.61
N VAL A 112 19.41 -2.46 12.52
CA VAL A 112 20.02 -1.17 12.90
C VAL A 112 20.04 -0.95 14.41
N SER A 113 19.07 -1.48 15.16
CA SER A 113 19.01 -1.36 16.63
C SER A 113 20.28 -1.91 17.29
N ARG A 114 20.79 -3.03 16.77
CA ARG A 114 22.08 -3.61 17.19
C ARG A 114 23.27 -2.70 16.92
N SER A 115 23.26 -1.97 15.80
CA SER A 115 24.32 -1.02 15.44
C SER A 115 24.26 0.26 16.29
N LEU A 116 23.07 0.64 16.75
CA LEU A 116 22.85 1.80 17.62
C LEU A 116 22.96 1.49 19.12
N GLY A 117 23.03 0.21 19.51
CA GLY A 117 22.99 -0.20 20.91
C GLY A 117 21.63 0.06 21.59
N ILE A 118 20.54 0.18 20.82
CA ILE A 118 19.20 0.42 21.36
C ILE A 118 18.57 -0.93 21.71
N ASN A 119 18.40 -1.18 23.01
CA ASN A 119 17.59 -2.28 23.50
C ASN A 119 16.11 -1.94 23.34
N HIS A 120 15.35 -2.89 22.81
CA HIS A 120 13.90 -2.78 22.68
C HIS A 120 13.27 -4.16 22.85
N GLU A 121 12.03 -4.19 23.34
CA GLU A 121 11.30 -5.46 23.50
C GLU A 121 11.01 -6.11 22.14
N PRO A 122 10.84 -7.45 22.10
CA PRO A 122 10.40 -8.14 20.89
C PRO A 122 9.12 -7.50 20.35
N HIS A 123 9.15 -7.14 19.07
CA HIS A 123 8.04 -6.50 18.36
C HIS A 123 7.68 -5.06 18.77
N ASP A 124 8.37 -4.45 19.75
CA ASP A 124 8.29 -3.02 20.00
C ASP A 124 9.46 -2.28 19.35
N TYR A 125 9.25 -1.78 18.13
CA TYR A 125 10.28 -1.07 17.37
C TYR A 125 10.15 0.46 17.49
N LYS A 126 9.24 0.98 18.34
CA LYS A 126 9.03 2.42 18.51
C LYS A 126 10.30 3.18 18.93
N PRO A 127 11.13 2.69 19.87
CA PRO A 127 12.35 3.41 20.27
C PRO A 127 13.30 3.63 19.09
N VAL A 128 13.44 2.61 18.22
CA VAL A 128 14.32 2.65 17.05
C VAL A 128 13.74 3.54 15.95
N LEU A 129 12.41 3.50 15.75
CA LEU A 129 11.73 4.41 14.82
C LEU A 129 11.96 5.88 15.19
N ILE A 130 11.80 6.22 16.48
CA ILE A 130 12.01 7.57 17.00
C ILE A 130 13.47 7.99 16.82
N ALA A 131 14.42 7.13 17.19
CA ALA A 131 15.85 7.41 17.04
C ALA A 131 16.27 7.65 15.59
N LEU A 132 15.62 6.99 14.63
CA LEU A 132 15.88 7.14 13.18
C LEU A 132 14.99 8.19 12.50
N ASN A 133 14.08 8.83 13.24
CA ASN A 133 13.05 9.73 12.71
C ASN A 133 12.27 9.11 11.53
N LEU A 134 11.87 7.85 11.69
CA LEU A 134 11.10 7.09 10.71
C LEU A 134 9.63 6.98 11.15
N SER A 135 8.73 7.14 10.19
CA SER A 135 7.33 6.73 10.33
C SER A 135 7.16 5.25 9.96
N THR A 136 6.08 4.64 10.41
CA THR A 136 5.68 3.28 10.01
C THR A 136 5.34 3.22 8.51
N LEU A 137 5.41 2.04 7.89
CA LEU A 137 4.99 1.90 6.50
C LEU A 137 3.48 2.16 6.36
N SER A 138 2.68 1.83 7.37
CA SER A 138 1.25 2.11 7.42
C SER A 138 0.94 3.60 7.33
N GLU A 139 1.59 4.43 8.14
CA GLU A 139 1.45 5.88 8.08
C GLU A 139 1.84 6.44 6.71
N ARG A 140 2.87 5.85 6.06
CA ARG A 140 3.33 6.30 4.74
C ARG A 140 2.35 5.94 3.62
N ARG A 141 1.70 4.77 3.70
CA ARG A 141 0.60 4.41 2.80
C ARG A 141 -0.58 5.37 2.97
N ASN A 142 -0.96 5.67 4.21
CA ASN A 142 -2.02 6.64 4.51
C ASN A 142 -1.67 8.04 3.96
N MET A 143 -0.42 8.48 4.13
CA MET A 143 0.06 9.75 3.58
C MET A 143 -0.02 9.77 2.05
N SER A 144 0.24 8.64 1.39
CA SER A 144 0.15 8.55 -0.07
C SER A 144 -1.30 8.63 -0.56
N ASP A 145 -2.24 8.00 0.17
CA ASP A 145 -3.68 8.12 -0.11
C ASP A 145 -4.15 9.59 0.05
N ILE A 146 -3.74 10.26 1.13
CA ILE A 146 -4.08 11.68 1.39
C ILE A 146 -3.48 12.59 0.32
N LYS A 147 -2.24 12.34 -0.10
CA LYS A 147 -1.59 13.11 -1.18
C LYS A 147 -2.32 12.97 -2.50
N LEU A 148 -2.78 11.77 -2.86
CA LEU A 148 -3.61 11.58 -4.06
C LEU A 148 -4.88 12.43 -3.97
N LEU A 149 -5.61 12.32 -2.85
CA LEU A 149 -6.87 13.01 -2.66
C LEU A 149 -6.69 14.54 -2.74
N ASN A 150 -5.73 15.09 -1.99
CA ASN A 150 -5.43 16.52 -2.04
C ASN A 150 -4.96 16.95 -3.44
N GLY A 151 -4.18 16.10 -4.14
CA GLY A 151 -3.75 16.39 -5.49
C GLY A 151 -4.92 16.53 -6.47
N LEU A 152 -5.94 15.68 -6.35
CA LEU A 152 -7.17 15.78 -7.14
C LEU A 152 -7.99 17.02 -6.78
N VAL A 153 -8.19 17.29 -5.48
CA VAL A 153 -9.03 18.40 -5.00
C VAL A 153 -8.43 19.77 -5.31
N PHE A 154 -7.11 19.92 -5.18
CA PHE A 154 -6.42 21.19 -5.46
C PHE A 154 -5.97 21.33 -6.92
N GLY A 155 -6.32 20.38 -7.80
CA GLY A 155 -5.99 20.45 -9.22
C GLY A 155 -4.51 20.26 -9.55
N VAL A 156 -3.71 19.70 -8.62
CA VAL A 156 -2.32 19.26 -8.91
C VAL A 156 -2.32 18.04 -9.83
N ILE A 157 -3.35 17.19 -9.71
CA ILE A 157 -3.58 16.02 -10.55
C ILE A 157 -4.82 16.30 -11.40
N ASP A 158 -4.62 16.44 -12.72
CA ASP A 158 -5.70 16.64 -13.66
C ASP A 158 -6.35 15.30 -14.04
N SER A 159 -7.45 14.98 -13.37
CA SER A 159 -8.30 13.84 -13.72
C SER A 159 -9.76 14.15 -13.39
N PRO A 160 -10.52 14.68 -14.36
CA PRO A 160 -11.93 14.98 -14.16
C PRO A 160 -12.75 13.74 -13.78
N ASP A 161 -12.40 12.56 -14.32
CA ASP A 161 -13.05 11.30 -13.98
C ASP A 161 -12.87 10.95 -12.49
N LEU A 162 -11.64 10.99 -11.96
CA LEU A 162 -11.40 10.68 -10.55
C LEU A 162 -11.97 11.76 -9.63
N LEU A 163 -11.87 13.03 -10.00
CA LEU A 163 -12.44 14.15 -9.25
C LEU A 163 -13.97 14.02 -9.15
N SER A 164 -14.64 13.62 -10.23
CA SER A 164 -16.10 13.42 -10.24
C SER A 164 -16.60 12.34 -9.28
N ARG A 165 -15.72 11.41 -8.85
CA ARG A 165 -16.03 10.33 -7.91
C ARG A 165 -15.84 10.74 -6.44
N ILE A 166 -15.26 11.92 -6.19
CA ILE A 166 -15.09 12.43 -4.84
C ILE A 166 -16.43 13.01 -4.36
N GLY A 167 -17.00 12.41 -3.32
CA GLY A 167 -18.21 12.91 -2.68
C GLY A 167 -17.85 13.96 -1.61
N PHE A 168 -18.07 15.24 -1.88
CA PHE A 168 -17.95 16.26 -0.84
C PHE A 168 -19.19 16.24 0.07
N ARG A 169 -18.99 16.32 1.39
CA ARG A 169 -20.10 16.48 2.32
C ARG A 169 -20.48 17.96 2.39
N ILE A 170 -21.73 18.26 2.04
CA ILE A 170 -22.30 19.61 2.19
C ILE A 170 -22.58 19.83 3.68
N PRO A 171 -22.06 20.91 4.30
CA PRO A 171 -22.36 21.24 5.68
C PRO A 171 -23.88 21.34 5.90
N GLY A 172 -24.39 20.56 6.86
CA GLY A 172 -25.79 20.54 7.24
C GLY A 172 -26.00 20.91 8.72
N ILE A 173 -27.23 20.77 9.20
CA ILE A 173 -27.58 20.98 10.63
C ILE A 173 -26.95 19.91 11.54
N THR A 174 -26.56 18.77 10.97
CA THR A 174 -25.89 17.67 11.68
C THR A 174 -24.51 18.08 12.20
N ARG A 175 -24.16 17.57 13.40
CA ARG A 175 -22.91 17.92 14.11
C ARG A 175 -21.61 17.39 13.45
N SER A 176 -21.71 16.58 12.39
CA SER A 176 -20.51 16.00 11.78
C SER A 176 -19.72 17.08 11.02
N ARG A 177 -18.40 17.09 11.25
CA ARG A 177 -17.43 17.97 10.59
C ARG A 177 -16.67 17.27 9.47
N ASP A 178 -17.10 16.08 9.06
CA ASP A 178 -16.41 15.32 8.02
C ASP A 178 -16.44 16.08 6.68
N PRO A 179 -15.30 16.28 6.00
CA PRO A 179 -15.26 16.96 4.71
C PRO A 179 -15.84 16.11 3.57
N TYR A 180 -15.78 14.78 3.65
CA TYR A 180 -16.18 13.88 2.56
C TYR A 180 -17.36 12.99 2.93
N TYR A 181 -18.25 12.77 1.96
CA TYR A 181 -19.37 11.84 2.05
C TYR A 181 -18.96 10.45 1.56
N LEU A 182 -19.15 9.43 2.41
CA LEU A 182 -18.93 8.03 2.09
C LEU A 182 -20.28 7.34 1.90
N ALA A 183 -20.63 6.99 0.65
CA ALA A 183 -21.84 6.24 0.37
C ALA A 183 -21.85 4.89 1.12
N PRO A 184 -22.98 4.40 1.66
CA PRO A 184 -23.04 3.07 2.25
C PRO A 184 -22.69 2.01 1.21
N VAL A 185 -21.89 1.02 1.58
CA VAL A 185 -21.55 -0.07 0.68
C VAL A 185 -21.85 -1.41 1.31
N SER A 186 -22.44 -2.33 0.53
CA SER A 186 -22.83 -3.65 1.00
C SER A 186 -21.71 -4.68 0.96
N LYS A 187 -20.56 -4.36 0.35
CA LYS A 187 -19.47 -5.32 0.11
C LYS A 187 -18.12 -4.73 0.52
N ASN A 188 -17.40 -5.47 1.36
CA ASN A 188 -16.10 -5.08 1.91
C ASN A 188 -15.04 -4.69 0.86
N TYR A 189 -15.09 -5.21 -0.36
CA TYR A 189 -14.07 -4.86 -1.37
C TYR A 189 -14.26 -3.46 -1.97
N LEU A 190 -15.48 -2.92 -1.92
CA LEU A 190 -15.71 -1.54 -2.30
C LEU A 190 -15.29 -0.58 -1.17
N ASP A 191 -15.15 -1.08 0.07
CA ASP A 191 -14.46 -0.35 1.13
C ASP A 191 -12.94 -0.29 0.90
N ASP A 192 -12.39 -1.19 0.08
CA ASP A 192 -10.97 -1.18 -0.32
C ASP A 192 -10.70 -0.25 -1.52
N ASP A 193 -11.73 0.44 -2.03
CA ASP A 193 -11.57 1.44 -3.10
C ASP A 193 -10.59 2.56 -2.67
N PRO A 194 -9.59 2.91 -3.50
CA PRO A 194 -8.57 3.91 -3.16
C PRO A 194 -9.11 5.28 -2.74
N LEU A 195 -10.10 5.81 -3.48
CA LEU A 195 -10.66 7.14 -3.19
C LEU A 195 -11.49 7.09 -1.91
N ARG A 196 -12.30 6.05 -1.75
CA ARG A 196 -13.07 5.84 -0.52
C ARG A 196 -12.17 5.72 0.70
N ARG A 197 -11.09 4.93 0.60
CA ARG A 197 -10.10 4.78 1.66
C ARG A 197 -9.45 6.12 2.02
N ALA A 198 -9.03 6.89 1.02
CA ALA A 198 -8.44 8.22 1.23
C ALA A 198 -9.41 9.20 1.91
N MET A 199 -10.66 9.28 1.43
CA MET A 199 -11.70 10.12 2.04
C MET A 199 -12.00 9.70 3.48
N SER A 200 -12.07 8.39 3.74
CA SER A 200 -12.26 7.82 5.08
C SER A 200 -11.13 8.17 6.03
N LEU A 201 -9.87 8.12 5.55
CA LEU A 201 -8.70 8.53 6.33
C LEU A 201 -8.77 10.02 6.71
N VAL A 202 -9.12 10.92 5.79
CA VAL A 202 -9.23 12.35 6.12
C VAL A 202 -10.35 12.62 7.12
N ASN A 203 -11.54 12.02 6.93
CA ASN A 203 -12.64 12.17 7.88
C ASN A 203 -12.24 11.74 9.30
N SER A 204 -11.46 10.66 9.43
CA SER A 204 -10.98 10.17 10.72
C SER A 204 -9.96 11.09 11.40
N GLN A 205 -9.30 11.98 10.67
CA GLN A 205 -8.32 12.94 11.19
C GLN A 205 -8.96 14.28 11.59
N THR A 206 -10.13 14.60 11.04
CA THR A 206 -10.88 15.83 11.33
C THR A 206 -11.92 15.68 12.44
N SER A 207 -12.12 14.45 12.94
CA SER A 207 -13.09 14.09 13.98
C SER A 207 -12.59 14.35 15.40
#